data_AF-F3GGQ2-F1
#
_entry.id   AF-F3GGQ2-F1
#
_cell.length_a   1.000
_cell.length_b   1.000
_cell.length_c   1.000
_cell.angle_alpha   90.00
_cell.angle_beta   90.00
_cell.angle_gamma   90.00
#
_symmetry.space_group_name_H-M   'P 1'
#
loop_
_entity.id
_entity.type
_entity.pdbx_description
1 polymer ?
#
loop_
_entity_poly.entity_id
_entity_poly.type
_entity_poly.pdbx_seq_one_letter_code
_entity_poly.pdbx_strand_id
1 'polypeptide(L)' 'RLECLGRIGGLDAQVLDRIHAPIGLNLGSKTPSEIAIAVMADILRVANGVSRAEV' A
#
# COMPACT_ATOMS: atom_id res chain seq x y z
N ARG A 1 -3.01 -13.60 -0.30
CA ARG A 1 -3.83 -12.50 0.30
C ARG A 1 -4.74 -11.87 -0.76
N LEU A 2 -4.20 -11.28 -1.84
CA LEU A 2 -4.99 -10.74 -2.96
C LEU A 2 -5.88 -11.79 -3.62
N GLU A 3 -5.39 -13.01 -3.81
CA GLU A 3 -6.19 -14.14 -4.32
C GLU A 3 -7.46 -14.41 -3.49
N CYS A 4 -7.36 -14.33 -2.15
CA CYS A 4 -8.52 -14.49 -1.27
C CYS A 4 -9.53 -13.35 -1.43
N LEU A 5 -9.08 -12.12 -1.72
CA LEU A 5 -9.97 -10.99 -1.97
C LEU A 5 -10.78 -11.19 -3.26
N GLY A 6 -10.17 -11.74 -4.31
CA GLY A 6 -10.91 -12.14 -5.50
C GLY A 6 -11.87 -13.30 -5.24
N ARG A 7 -11.39 -14.38 -4.61
CA ARG A 7 -12.16 -15.62 -4.43
C ARG A 7 -13.27 -15.52 -3.39
N ILE A 8 -12.99 -14.92 -2.23
CA ILE A 8 -13.91 -14.86 -1.08
C ILE A 8 -14.56 -13.48 -0.99
N GLY A 9 -13.78 -12.42 -1.23
CA GLY A 9 -14.28 -11.05 -1.19
C GLY A 9 -15.13 -10.65 -2.40
N GLY A 10 -15.10 -11.43 -3.48
CA GLY A 10 -15.84 -11.14 -4.71
C GLY A 10 -15.36 -9.88 -5.44
N LEU A 11 -14.12 -9.44 -5.19
CA LEU A 11 -13.55 -8.28 -5.87
C LEU A 11 -13.20 -8.65 -7.32
N ASP A 12 -13.58 -7.78 -8.24
CA ASP A 12 -13.17 -7.90 -9.64
C ASP A 12 -11.66 -7.62 -9.83
N ALA A 13 -11.12 -8.04 -10.97
CA ALA A 13 -9.70 -7.86 -11.27
C ALA A 13 -9.29 -6.39 -11.38
N GLN A 14 -10.18 -5.49 -11.81
CA GLN A 14 -9.87 -4.06 -11.97
C GLN A 14 -9.74 -3.36 -10.60
N VAL A 15 -10.52 -3.78 -9.62
CA VAL A 15 -10.43 -3.30 -8.24
C VAL A 15 -9.18 -3.85 -7.58
N LEU A 16 -8.87 -5.14 -7.78
CA LEU A 16 -7.65 -5.76 -7.24
C LEU A 16 -6.38 -5.09 -7.74
N ASP A 17 -6.34 -4.67 -9.00
CA ASP A 17 -5.18 -3.99 -9.61
C ASP A 17 -4.87 -2.63 -8.96
N ARG A 18 -5.87 -1.98 -8.37
CA ARG A 18 -5.70 -0.71 -7.65
C ARG A 18 -5.19 -0.89 -6.21
N ILE A 19 -5.13 -2.13 -5.70
CA ILE A 19 -4.71 -2.40 -4.33
C ILE A 19 -3.19 -2.41 -4.27
N HIS A 20 -2.62 -1.39 -3.63
CA HIS A 20 -1.21 -1.38 -3.28
C HIS A 20 -0.97 -2.15 -1.98
N ALA A 21 -0.20 -3.24 -2.08
CA ALA A 21 0.23 -4.02 -0.93
C ALA A 21 1.69 -4.48 -1.12
N PRO A 22 2.52 -4.46 -0.06
CA PRO A 22 2.22 -4.03 1.32
C PRO A 22 1.98 -2.51 1.46
N ILE A 23 1.19 -2.12 2.46
CA ILE A 23 0.90 -0.70 2.74
C ILE A 23 2.14 0.02 3.26
N GLY A 24 2.31 1.29 2.86
CA GLY A 24 3.40 2.13 3.32
C GLY A 24 4.68 2.02 2.48
N LEU A 25 5.62 2.90 2.77
CA LEU A 25 6.98 2.84 2.23
C LEU A 25 7.85 1.87 3.04
N ASN A 26 8.87 1.30 2.39
CA ASN A 26 9.81 0.43 3.07
C ASN A 26 10.84 1.25 3.86
N LEU A 27 10.46 1.72 5.05
CA LEU A 27 11.33 2.49 5.94
C LEU A 27 12.10 1.62 6.95
N GLY A 28 12.02 0.28 6.84
CA GLY A 28 12.61 -0.64 7.82
C GLY A 28 11.83 -0.77 9.15
N SER A 29 10.59 -0.27 9.19
CA SER A 29 9.73 -0.18 10.37
C SER A 29 9.47 -1.53 11.05
N LYS A 30 9.51 -1.55 12.39
CA LYS A 30 9.17 -2.73 13.21
C LYS A 30 8.18 -2.42 14.33
N THR A 31 8.05 -1.15 14.73
CA THR A 31 7.10 -0.70 15.74
C THR A 31 5.83 -0.11 15.10
N PRO A 32 4.69 -0.09 15.82
CA PRO A 32 3.46 0.53 15.32
C PRO A 32 3.63 1.99 14.88
N SER A 33 4.42 2.77 15.62
CA SER A 33 4.69 4.19 15.29
C SER A 33 5.49 4.34 13.99
N GLU A 34 6.50 3.49 13.78
CA GLU A 34 7.27 3.50 12.53
C GLU A 34 6.41 3.02 11.34
N ILE A 35 5.48 2.10 11.56
CA ILE A 35 4.51 1.68 10.53
C ILE A 35 3.59 2.85 10.18
N ALA A 36 3.10 3.59 11.17
CA ALA A 36 2.25 4.76 10.92
C ALA A 36 2.98 5.82 10.07
N ILE A 37 4.26 6.09 10.36
CA ILE A 37 5.09 6.99 9.55
C ILE A 37 5.25 6.46 8.12
N ALA A 38 5.53 5.17 7.95
CA ALA A 38 5.63 4.54 6.64
C ALA A 38 4.34 4.67 5.81
N VAL A 39 3.18 4.52 6.46
CA VAL A 39 1.86 4.70 5.83
C VAL A 39 1.64 6.16 5.44
N MET A 40 1.88 7.10 6.36
CA MET A 40 1.70 8.54 6.09
C MET A 40 2.62 9.04 4.97
N ALA A 41 3.85 8.56 4.93
CA ALA A 41 4.79 8.88 3.85
C ALA A 41 4.30 8.37 2.49
N ASP A 42 3.72 7.18 2.44
CA ASP A 42 3.13 6.62 1.21
C ASP A 42 1.89 7.39 0.75
N ILE A 43 1.06 7.86 1.68
CA ILE A 43 -0.10 8.74 1.39
C ILE A 43 0.37 10.06 0.78
N LEU A 44 1.36 10.72 1.39
CA LEU A 44 1.90 11.99 0.89
C LEU A 44 2.56 11.83 -0.48
N ARG A 45 3.27 10.72 -0.69
CA ARG A 45 3.88 10.37 -1.97
C ARG A 45 2.81 10.33 -3.09
N VAL A 46 1.71 9.60 -2.85
CA VAL A 46 0.60 9.52 -3.82
C VAL A 46 -0.06 10.88 -4.03
N ALA A 47 -0.32 11.64 -2.96
CA ALA A 47 -0.94 12.96 -3.04
C ALA A 47 -0.11 13.97 -3.85
N ASN A 48 1.22 13.85 -3.80
CA ASN A 48 2.15 14.70 -4.55
C ASN A 48 2.53 14.13 -5.93
N GLY A 49 1.96 13.00 -6.34
CA GLY A 49 2.25 12.38 -7.65
C GLY A 49 3.66 11.79 -7.78
N VAL A 50 4.33 11.50 -6.67
CA VAL A 50 5.70 10.93 -6.66
C VAL A 50 5.62 9.41 -6.85
N SER A 51 6.42 8.83 -7.73
CA SER A 51 6.44 7.37 -7.92
C SER A 51 7.23 6.67 -6.80
N ARG A 52 6.96 5.38 -6.55
CA ARG A 52 7.74 4.59 -5.58
C ARG A 52 9.20 4.36 -6.01
N ALA A 53 9.54 4.61 -7.27
CA ALA A 53 10.91 4.49 -7.76
C ALA A 53 11.76 5.74 -7.43
N GLU A 54 11.11 6.84 -7.09
CA GLU A 54 11.74 8.12 -6.76
C GLU A 54 11.96 8.31 -5.25
N VAL A 55 11.52 7.34 -4.42
CA VAL A 55 11.64 7.35 -2.96
C VAL A 55 12.48 6.18 -2.50
#